data_AF-A0A7C6HI23-F1
#
_entry.id   AF-A0A7C6HI23-F1
#
_cell.length_a   1.000
_cell.length_b   1.000
_cell.length_c   1.000
_cell.angle_alpha   90.00
_cell.angle_beta   90.00
_cell.angle_gamma   90.00
#
_symmetry.space_group_name_H-M   'P 1'
#
loop_
_entity.id
_entity.type
_entity.pdbx_description
1 polymer ?
#
loop_
_entity_poly.entity_id
_entity_poly.type
_entity_poly.pdbx_seq_one_letter_code
_entity_poly.pdbx_strand_id
1 'polypeptide(L)'
;MPTSKIFSSSSPDGKYRAEAYATLVDGIFESYDGIRIIRLEDEEIVWSMTPGYLMVEFLWSSDSSYLAINYAARTYADSTIVDIEKKEERPTPSMAGIAALVGDDNKPRNSRPDPVFKIRGWEDQETIAVDFRWTTVNDDDFEGVYSFNLKTGEINLM
;
A
#
# COMPACT_ATOMS: atom_id res chain seq x y z
N MET A 1 23.93 -13.75 -16.45
CA MET A 1 22.48 -13.50 -16.31
C MET A 1 22.30 -12.40 -15.27
N PRO A 2 21.26 -11.54 -15.35
CA PRO A 2 21.00 -10.56 -14.31
C PRO A 2 20.85 -11.26 -12.95
N THR A 3 21.41 -10.66 -11.90
CA THR A 3 21.42 -11.21 -10.54
C THR A 3 20.46 -10.51 -9.60
N SER A 4 19.87 -9.39 -10.04
CA SER A 4 18.93 -8.62 -9.25
C SER A 4 17.84 -7.98 -10.10
N LYS A 5 16.75 -7.61 -9.44
CA LYS A 5 15.66 -6.81 -10.01
C LYS A 5 15.35 -5.67 -9.05
N ILE A 6 15.16 -4.47 -9.60
CA ILE A 6 14.73 -3.29 -8.87
C ILE A 6 13.54 -2.69 -9.61
N PHE A 7 12.48 -2.38 -8.88
CA PHE A 7 11.40 -1.50 -9.31
C PHE A 7 11.47 -0.24 -8.45
N SER A 8 11.50 0.93 -9.07
CA SER A 8 11.72 2.18 -8.34
C SER A 8 10.82 3.31 -8.80
N SER A 9 10.62 4.28 -7.92
CA SER A 9 9.85 5.50 -8.19
C SER A 9 10.45 6.67 -7.41
N SER A 10 10.76 7.78 -8.08
CA SER A 10 11.30 8.99 -7.45
C SER A 10 10.18 9.88 -6.92
N SER A 11 10.43 10.55 -5.80
CA SER A 11 9.51 11.57 -5.29
C SER A 11 9.37 12.74 -6.27
N PRO A 12 8.21 13.43 -6.31
CA PRO A 12 8.00 14.61 -7.15
C PRO A 12 9.04 15.72 -6.95
N ASP A 13 9.52 15.91 -5.72
CA ASP A 13 10.56 16.89 -5.41
C ASP A 13 12.00 16.41 -5.70
N GLY A 14 12.15 15.16 -6.14
CA GLY A 14 13.43 14.56 -6.52
C GLY A 14 14.38 14.29 -5.36
N LYS A 15 13.93 14.36 -4.09
CA LYS A 15 14.77 14.11 -2.91
C LYS A 15 14.79 12.67 -2.45
N TYR A 16 13.81 11.87 -2.84
CA TYR A 16 13.67 10.49 -2.38
C TYR A 16 13.46 9.52 -3.54
N ARG A 17 13.83 8.26 -3.31
CA ARG A 17 13.59 7.14 -4.23
C ARG A 17 13.05 5.95 -3.44
N ALA A 18 11.85 5.52 -3.81
CA ALA A 18 11.29 4.25 -3.35
C ALA A 18 11.82 3.13 -4.22
N GLU A 19 12.16 1.99 -3.61
CA GLU A 19 12.65 0.81 -4.30
C GLU A 19 12.03 -0.46 -3.71
N ALA A 20 11.57 -1.35 -4.58
CA ALA A 20 11.40 -2.76 -4.29
C ALA A 20 12.57 -3.50 -4.94
N TYR A 21 13.32 -4.28 -4.16
CA TYR A 21 14.54 -4.95 -4.63
C TYR A 21 14.44 -6.46 -4.45
N ALA A 22 15.08 -7.21 -5.34
CA ALA A 22 15.10 -8.68 -5.33
C ALA A 22 16.43 -9.23 -5.81
N THR A 23 16.82 -10.36 -5.24
CA THR A 23 17.91 -11.23 -5.70
C THR A 23 17.32 -12.32 -6.59
N LEU A 24 17.90 -12.50 -7.78
CA LEU A 24 17.43 -13.53 -8.73
C LEU A 24 18.16 -14.84 -8.48
N VAL A 25 17.41 -15.93 -8.28
CA VAL A 25 17.96 -17.29 -8.18
C VAL A 25 17.95 -17.90 -9.58
N ASP A 26 19.13 -18.23 -10.10
CA ASP A 26 19.30 -18.74 -11.48
C ASP A 26 18.69 -17.82 -12.57
N GLY A 27 18.62 -16.52 -12.31
CA GLY A 27 18.02 -15.52 -13.20
C GLY A 27 16.49 -15.43 -13.12
N ILE A 28 15.85 -16.16 -12.19
CA ILE A 28 14.40 -16.21 -11.99
C ILE A 28 13.99 -15.25 -10.85
N PHE A 29 12.94 -14.47 -11.10
CA PHE A 29 12.30 -13.62 -10.10
C PHE A 29 11.14 -14.35 -9.44
N GLU A 30 11.18 -14.50 -8.12
CA GLU A 30 10.07 -15.08 -7.34
C GLU A 30 9.27 -14.00 -6.61
N SER A 31 9.93 -13.15 -5.84
CA SER A 31 9.37 -12.03 -5.09
C SER A 31 10.42 -10.94 -4.89
N TYR A 32 10.00 -9.76 -4.43
CA TYR A 32 10.92 -8.80 -3.86
C TYR A 32 11.40 -9.26 -2.48
N ASP A 33 12.69 -9.05 -2.19
CA ASP A 33 13.33 -9.32 -0.90
C ASP A 33 12.93 -8.25 0.15
N GLY A 34 12.73 -7.02 -0.31
CA GLY A 34 12.33 -5.91 0.55
C GLY A 34 11.92 -4.67 -0.22
N ILE A 35 11.40 -3.69 0.52
CA ILE A 35 11.03 -2.36 0.05
C ILE A 35 11.79 -1.34 0.90
N ARG A 36 12.27 -0.26 0.30
CA ARG A 36 12.97 0.82 1.00
C ARG A 36 12.70 2.19 0.37
N ILE A 37 12.81 3.22 1.18
CA ILE A 37 12.81 4.62 0.76
C ILE A 37 14.19 5.18 1.07
N ILE A 38 14.84 5.73 0.05
CA ILE A 38 16.20 6.26 0.12
C ILE A 38 16.14 7.77 -0.08
N ARG A 39 16.79 8.54 0.80
CA ARG A 39 17.05 9.97 0.57
C ARG A 39 18.27 10.12 -0.34
N LEU A 40 18.13 10.87 -1.42
CA LEU A 40 19.12 10.92 -2.49
C LEU A 40 20.33 11.81 -2.19
N GLU A 41 20.22 12.72 -1.22
CA GLU A 41 21.33 13.60 -0.83
C GLU A 41 22.52 12.81 -0.25
N ASP A 42 22.23 11.78 0.54
CA ASP A 42 23.22 11.02 1.30
C ASP A 42 23.03 9.49 1.23
N GLU A 43 22.10 9.03 0.38
CA GLU A 43 21.71 7.62 0.23
C GLU A 43 21.27 6.95 1.55
N GLU A 44 20.78 7.74 2.53
CA GLU A 44 20.20 7.20 3.76
C GLU A 44 18.90 6.45 3.46
N ILE A 45 18.79 5.20 3.96
CA ILE A 45 17.52 4.49 4.01
C ILE A 45 16.70 5.09 5.15
N VAL A 46 15.70 5.90 4.79
CA VAL A 46 14.84 6.58 5.78
C VAL A 46 13.71 5.68 6.28
N TRP A 47 13.30 4.68 5.49
CA TRP A 47 12.30 3.68 5.88
C TRP A 47 12.51 2.40 5.07
N SER A 48 12.20 1.25 5.65
CA SER A 48 12.28 -0.04 4.96
C SER A 48 11.35 -1.09 5.57
N MET A 49 10.95 -2.07 4.75
CA MET A 49 10.15 -3.23 5.14
C MET A 49 10.69 -4.51 4.52
N THR A 50 10.71 -5.59 5.31
CA THR A 50 11.06 -6.95 4.89
C THR A 50 10.12 -7.98 5.54
N PRO A 51 9.73 -9.07 4.84
CA PRO A 51 10.05 -9.36 3.45
C PRO A 51 9.36 -8.39 2.48
N GLY A 52 9.82 -8.36 1.24
CA GLY A 52 9.07 -7.75 0.16
C GLY A 52 7.87 -8.61 -0.25
N TYR A 53 7.30 -8.28 -1.40
CA TYR A 53 6.06 -8.88 -1.91
C TYR A 53 6.19 -9.31 -3.38
N LEU A 54 5.19 -9.98 -3.93
CA LEU A 54 5.21 -10.40 -5.34
C LEU A 54 5.00 -9.23 -6.28
N MET A 55 4.15 -8.30 -5.87
CA MET A 55 3.84 -7.07 -6.58
C MET A 55 4.00 -5.91 -5.62
N VAL A 56 4.55 -4.81 -6.12
CA VAL A 56 4.72 -3.55 -5.38
C VAL A 56 4.42 -2.41 -6.35
N GLU A 57 3.68 -1.42 -5.88
CA GLU A 57 3.38 -0.18 -6.60
C GLU A 57 3.60 1.01 -5.65
N PHE A 58 4.17 2.09 -6.18
CA PHE A 58 4.53 3.29 -5.44
C PHE A 58 3.74 4.49 -5.94
N LEU A 59 3.05 5.18 -5.03
CA LEU A 59 2.22 6.35 -5.31
C LEU A 59 2.61 7.49 -4.37
N TRP A 60 3.46 8.40 -4.86
CA TRP A 60 3.86 9.59 -4.12
C TRP A 60 2.71 10.60 -4.03
N SER A 61 2.56 11.25 -2.86
CA SER A 61 1.74 12.46 -2.76
C SER A 61 2.37 13.57 -3.60
N SER A 62 1.55 14.50 -4.08
CA SER A 62 2.01 15.57 -4.98
C SER A 62 3.08 16.49 -4.36
N ASP A 63 3.10 16.60 -3.04
CA ASP A 63 4.04 17.40 -2.26
C ASP A 63 5.23 16.59 -1.73
N SER A 64 5.34 15.30 -2.06
CA SER A 64 6.37 14.37 -1.56
C SER A 64 6.35 14.12 -0.04
N SER A 65 5.32 14.58 0.68
CA SER A 65 5.19 14.37 2.13
C SER A 65 4.86 12.93 2.50
N TYR A 66 4.22 12.20 1.58
CA TYR A 66 3.79 10.82 1.80
C TYR A 66 4.11 9.92 0.61
N LEU A 67 4.32 8.64 0.91
CA LEU A 67 4.37 7.58 -0.09
C LEU A 67 3.34 6.50 0.27
N ALA A 68 2.36 6.29 -0.61
CA ALA A 68 1.51 5.12 -0.58
C ALA A 68 2.21 3.95 -1.29
N ILE A 69 2.19 2.77 -0.65
CA ILE A 69 2.81 1.54 -1.14
C ILE A 69 1.73 0.47 -1.18
N ASN A 70 1.34 0.04 -2.38
CA ASN A 70 0.50 -1.14 -2.54
C ASN A 70 1.40 -2.36 -2.68
N TYR A 71 1.03 -3.47 -2.05
CA TYR A 71 1.76 -4.71 -2.16
C TYR A 71 0.85 -5.93 -2.12
N ALA A 72 1.26 -7.00 -2.79
CA ALA A 72 0.47 -8.23 -2.85
C ALA A 72 1.30 -9.48 -2.59
N ALA A 73 0.77 -10.36 -1.74
CA ALA A 73 1.20 -11.74 -1.61
C ALA A 73 0.33 -12.65 -2.50
N ARG A 74 0.52 -13.96 -2.42
CA ARG A 74 -0.27 -14.93 -3.22
C ARG A 74 -1.76 -14.92 -2.87
N THR A 75 -2.12 -14.56 -1.65
CA THR A 75 -3.47 -14.76 -1.09
C THR A 75 -4.10 -13.48 -0.55
N TYR A 76 -3.42 -12.34 -0.64
CA TYR A 76 -3.97 -11.05 -0.23
C TYR A 76 -3.22 -9.90 -0.91
N ALA A 77 -3.86 -8.74 -0.96
CA ALA A 77 -3.26 -7.48 -1.37
C ALA A 77 -3.63 -6.41 -0.35
N ASP A 78 -2.65 -5.60 0.01
CA ASP A 78 -2.77 -4.61 1.06
C ASP A 78 -1.94 -3.37 0.71
N SER A 79 -2.01 -2.36 1.56
CA SER A 79 -1.32 -1.10 1.36
C SER A 79 -0.90 -0.45 2.66
N THR A 80 0.22 0.27 2.63
CA THR A 80 0.67 1.13 3.73
C THR A 80 1.00 2.52 3.19
N ILE A 81 1.05 3.50 4.08
CA ILE A 81 1.41 4.88 3.76
C ILE A 81 2.56 5.27 4.68
N VAL A 82 3.64 5.78 4.11
CA VAL A 82 4.79 6.25 4.88
C VAL A 82 4.78 7.77 4.90
N ASP A 83 4.82 8.35 6.10
CA ASP A 83 5.11 9.77 6.35
C ASP A 83 6.62 9.98 6.22
N ILE A 84 7.03 10.75 5.21
CA ILE A 84 8.43 10.88 4.81
C ILE A 84 9.22 11.72 5.81
N GLU A 85 8.58 12.74 6.39
CA GLU A 85 9.20 13.59 7.40
C GLU A 85 9.43 12.80 8.69
N LYS A 86 8.41 12.06 9.13
CA LYS A 86 8.45 11.29 10.38
C LYS A 86 9.12 9.93 10.26
N LYS A 87 9.32 9.45 9.02
CA LYS A 87 9.90 8.13 8.73
C LYS A 87 9.09 6.98 9.33
N GLU A 88 7.77 7.13 9.41
CA GLU A 88 6.86 6.18 10.06
C GLU A 88 5.68 5.82 9.15
N GLU A 89 5.10 4.65 9.39
CA GLU A 89 3.85 4.26 8.75
C GLU A 89 2.66 5.02 9.37
N ARG A 90 1.70 5.39 8.54
CA ARG A 90 0.43 5.99 8.95
C ARG A 90 -0.65 4.92 8.90
N PRO A 91 -1.43 4.76 9.98
CA PRO A 91 -2.48 3.76 10.01
C PRO A 91 -3.56 4.09 8.97
N THR A 92 -3.92 3.10 8.17
CA THR A 92 -5.09 3.13 7.29
C THR A 92 -6.27 2.42 7.96
N PRO A 93 -7.52 2.68 7.55
CA PRO A 93 -8.67 1.96 8.05
C PRO A 93 -8.52 0.46 7.83
N SER A 94 -8.65 -0.33 8.90
CA SER A 94 -8.70 -1.79 8.80
C SER A 94 -10.00 -2.25 8.13
N MET A 95 -10.03 -3.51 7.70
CA MET A 95 -11.27 -4.17 7.26
C MET A 95 -12.41 -4.02 8.27
N ALA A 96 -12.12 -4.16 9.57
CA ALA A 96 -13.12 -3.98 10.62
C ALA A 96 -13.63 -2.52 10.70
N GLY A 97 -12.75 -1.56 10.43
CA GLY A 97 -13.08 -0.13 10.35
C GLY A 97 -14.06 0.16 9.21
N ILE A 98 -13.81 -0.37 8.01
CA ILE A 98 -14.72 -0.19 6.87
C ILE A 98 -16.01 -1.02 7.05
N ALA A 99 -15.91 -2.23 7.58
CA ALA A 99 -17.07 -3.09 7.82
C ALA A 99 -18.10 -2.49 8.81
N ALA A 100 -17.67 -1.57 9.68
CA ALA A 100 -18.56 -0.84 10.58
C ALA A 100 -19.41 0.23 9.87
N LEU A 101 -19.06 0.59 8.63
CA LEU A 101 -19.72 1.63 7.84
C LEU A 101 -20.71 1.08 6.80
N VAL A 102 -20.80 -0.25 6.67
CA VAL A 102 -21.64 -0.92 5.66
C VAL A 102 -22.78 -1.72 6.31
N GLY A 103 -23.80 -2.07 5.53
CA GLY A 103 -24.92 -2.89 5.99
C GLY A 103 -24.49 -4.30 6.42
N ASP A 104 -25.30 -4.93 7.28
CA ASP A 104 -24.97 -6.25 7.86
C ASP A 104 -24.72 -7.33 6.79
N ASP A 105 -25.47 -7.32 5.69
CA ASP A 105 -25.31 -8.26 4.58
C ASP A 105 -23.97 -8.11 3.84
N ASN A 106 -23.33 -6.94 3.94
CA ASN A 106 -22.05 -6.62 3.29
C ASN A 106 -20.85 -6.84 4.21
N LYS A 107 -21.05 -7.30 5.45
CA LYS A 107 -19.95 -7.55 6.38
C LYS A 107 -19.08 -8.72 5.90
N PRO A 108 -17.75 -8.67 6.16
CA PRO A 108 -16.86 -9.76 5.78
C PRO A 108 -17.20 -11.04 6.53
N ARG A 109 -17.10 -12.19 5.87
CA ARG A 109 -17.24 -13.49 6.55
C ARG A 109 -16.10 -13.73 7.53
N ASN A 110 -16.39 -14.51 8.58
CA ASN A 110 -15.41 -14.84 9.62
C ASN A 110 -14.23 -15.68 9.11
N SER A 111 -14.44 -16.51 8.09
CA SER A 111 -13.41 -17.40 7.55
C SER A 111 -13.05 -17.00 6.12
N ARG A 112 -11.78 -16.73 5.84
CA ARG A 112 -11.28 -16.40 4.48
C ARG A 112 -12.04 -15.24 3.82
N PRO A 113 -12.16 -14.06 4.46
CA PRO A 113 -12.72 -12.88 3.77
C PRO A 113 -11.84 -12.39 2.61
N ASP A 114 -10.57 -12.86 2.57
CA ASP A 114 -9.58 -12.63 1.52
C ASP A 114 -9.56 -11.17 1.05
N PRO A 115 -9.38 -10.21 1.98
CA PRO A 115 -9.55 -8.80 1.70
C PRO A 115 -8.49 -8.29 0.74
N VAL A 116 -8.89 -7.32 -0.06
CA VAL A 116 -8.03 -6.51 -0.90
C VAL A 116 -8.24 -5.06 -0.50
N PHE A 117 -7.15 -4.37 -0.15
CA PHE A 117 -7.12 -2.92 0.04
C PHE A 117 -6.03 -2.34 -0.85
N LYS A 118 -6.41 -1.54 -1.84
CA LYS A 118 -5.49 -0.95 -2.80
C LYS A 118 -5.70 0.56 -2.85
N ILE A 119 -4.66 1.32 -2.53
CA ILE A 119 -4.65 2.77 -2.73
C ILE A 119 -4.62 3.02 -4.24
N ARG A 120 -5.68 3.62 -4.75
CA ARG A 120 -5.83 3.97 -6.17
C ARG A 120 -5.05 5.25 -6.52
N GLY A 121 -4.94 6.16 -5.56
CA GLY A 121 -4.25 7.42 -5.73
C GLY A 121 -4.58 8.42 -4.65
N TRP A 122 -3.98 9.60 -4.81
CA TRP A 122 -4.18 10.77 -3.97
C TRP A 122 -5.29 11.63 -4.58
N GLU A 123 -6.32 11.95 -3.80
CA GLU A 123 -7.33 12.95 -4.19
C GLU A 123 -6.81 14.36 -3.96
N ASP A 124 -6.04 14.53 -2.88
CA ASP A 124 -5.29 15.72 -2.54
C ASP A 124 -4.00 15.35 -1.76
N GLN A 125 -3.34 16.30 -1.09
CA GLN A 125 -2.09 16.04 -0.36
C GLN A 125 -2.25 15.16 0.90
N GLU A 126 -3.47 15.04 1.42
CA GLU A 126 -3.79 14.41 2.70
C GLU A 126 -4.85 13.33 2.57
N THR A 127 -5.53 13.25 1.44
CA THR A 127 -6.64 12.33 1.20
C THR A 127 -6.28 11.34 0.10
N ILE A 128 -6.43 10.05 0.40
CA ILE A 128 -6.27 8.96 -0.55
C ILE A 128 -7.62 8.34 -0.90
N ALA A 129 -7.74 7.81 -2.12
CA ALA A 129 -8.82 6.92 -2.52
C ALA A 129 -8.34 5.46 -2.47
N VAL A 130 -9.14 4.58 -1.87
CA VAL A 130 -8.81 3.16 -1.67
C VAL A 130 -9.92 2.29 -2.24
N ASP A 131 -9.55 1.46 -3.20
CA ASP A 131 -10.39 0.36 -3.65
C ASP A 131 -10.33 -0.76 -2.60
N PHE A 132 -11.49 -1.25 -2.16
CA PHE A 132 -11.56 -2.37 -1.25
C PHE A 132 -12.45 -3.49 -1.80
N ARG A 133 -12.15 -4.73 -1.42
CA ARG A 133 -12.97 -5.90 -1.72
C ARG A 133 -12.83 -6.96 -0.63
N TRP A 134 -13.89 -7.70 -0.33
CA TRP A 134 -13.85 -8.94 0.45
C TRP A 134 -15.05 -9.84 0.13
N THR A 135 -14.96 -11.10 0.56
CA THR A 135 -16.12 -12.00 0.56
C THR A 135 -16.99 -11.75 1.79
N THR A 136 -18.30 -11.57 1.58
CA THR A 136 -19.28 -11.27 2.62
C THR A 136 -19.72 -12.50 3.40
N VAL A 137 -20.48 -12.29 4.48
CA VAL A 137 -21.16 -13.33 5.27
C VAL A 137 -22.12 -14.21 4.45
N ASN A 138 -22.58 -13.72 3.29
CA ASN A 138 -23.48 -14.42 2.37
C ASN A 138 -22.74 -15.11 1.21
N ASP A 139 -21.39 -15.16 1.27
CA ASP A 139 -20.51 -15.68 0.21
C ASP A 139 -20.58 -14.91 -1.12
N ASP A 140 -21.07 -13.67 -1.10
CA ASP A 140 -20.99 -12.73 -2.22
C ASP A 140 -19.69 -11.91 -2.18
N ASP A 141 -19.22 -11.47 -3.35
CA ASP A 141 -18.14 -10.49 -3.44
C ASP A 141 -18.70 -9.08 -3.22
N PHE A 142 -18.15 -8.36 -2.25
CA PHE A 142 -18.47 -6.96 -2.00
C PHE A 142 -17.23 -6.09 -2.25
N GLU A 143 -17.40 -5.06 -3.08
CA GLU A 143 -16.36 -4.13 -3.45
C GLU A 143 -16.88 -2.70 -3.40
N GLY A 144 -15.97 -1.75 -3.24
CA GLY A 144 -16.28 -0.33 -3.22
C GLY A 144 -15.02 0.52 -3.15
N VAL A 145 -15.24 1.82 -3.03
CA VAL A 145 -14.15 2.79 -2.86
C VAL A 145 -14.45 3.63 -1.63
N TYR A 146 -13.43 3.96 -0.85
CA TYR A 146 -13.53 5.00 0.17
C TYR A 146 -12.42 6.03 0.00
N SER A 147 -12.69 7.26 0.40
CA SER A 147 -11.63 8.25 0.64
C SER A 147 -11.28 8.27 2.12
N PHE A 148 -10.00 8.50 2.41
CA PHE A 148 -9.48 8.58 3.77
C PHE A 148 -8.50 9.73 3.91
N ASN A 149 -8.78 10.64 4.85
CA ASN A 149 -7.91 11.76 5.16
C ASN A 149 -6.95 11.39 6.31
N LEU A 150 -5.65 11.50 6.04
CA LEU A 150 -4.56 11.09 6.93
C LEU A 150 -4.37 11.97 8.16
N LYS A 151 -4.95 13.17 8.17
CA LYS A 151 -4.88 14.11 9.30
C LYS A 151 -6.09 14.01 10.20
N THR A 152 -7.28 14.00 9.61
CA THR A 152 -8.55 13.99 10.37
C THR A 152 -8.99 12.59 10.75
N GLY A 153 -8.53 11.56 10.01
CA GLY A 153 -9.02 10.19 10.15
C GLY A 153 -10.42 9.99 9.57
N GLU A 154 -10.94 10.97 8.83
CA GLU A 154 -12.26 10.90 8.21
C GLU A 154 -12.28 9.85 7.10
N ILE A 155 -13.34 9.05 7.07
CA ILE A 155 -13.59 8.01 6.05
C ILE A 155 -14.91 8.33 5.37
N ASN A 156 -14.90 8.42 4.05
CA ASN A 156 -16.11 8.62 3.24
C ASN A 156 -16.23 7.47 2.22
N LEU A 157 -17.29 6.66 2.34
CA LEU A 157 -17.63 5.66 1.33
C LEU A 157 -18.18 6.37 0.07
N MET A 158 -17.71 5.95 -1.11
CA MET A 158 -18.06 6.52 -2.42
C MET A 158 -18.96 5.61 -3.24
#